data_AF-A0A397J5I5-F1
#
_entry.id   AF-A0A397J5I5-F1
#
_cell.length_a   1.000
_cell.length_b   1.000
_cell.length_c   1.000
_cell.angle_alpha   90.00
_cell.angle_beta   90.00
_cell.angle_gamma   90.00
#
_symmetry.space_group_name_H-M   'P 1'
#
loop_
_entity.id
_entity.type
_entity.pdbx_description
1 polymer ?
#
loop_
_entity_poly.entity_id
_entity_poly.type
_entity_poly.pdbx_seq_one_letter_code
_entity_poly.pdbx_strand_id
1 'polypeptide(L)'
;MDYVKLLEGILSSGDISAIRFFKKAEFTFSQKEEAEKALFKALEIVISKDDIHAITAKRLISNFDKFISTFSVQQYWNRLNVRAEKTTTSTAQIILQEKEE
;
A
#
# COMPACT_ATOMS: atom_id res chain seq x y z
N MET A 1 12.00 6.17 0.13
CA MET A 1 10.83 7.08 0.10
C MET A 1 10.49 7.48 1.52
N ASP A 2 10.16 8.74 1.79
CA ASP A 2 9.74 9.18 3.14
C ASP A 2 8.24 8.92 3.31
N TYR A 3 7.91 7.79 3.95
CA TYR A 3 6.53 7.37 4.16
C TYR A 3 5.73 8.31 5.08
N VAL A 4 6.41 9.01 5.98
CA VAL A 4 5.77 9.95 6.91
C VAL A 4 5.31 11.18 6.13
N LYS A 5 6.20 11.78 5.33
CA LYS A 5 5.81 12.92 4.46
C LYS A 5 4.74 12.55 3.45
N LEU A 6 4.83 11.34 2.89
CA LEU A 6 3.81 10.84 1.97
C LEU A 6 2.45 10.71 2.66
N LEU A 7 2.41 10.17 3.88
CA LEU A 7 1.19 10.05 4.67
C LEU A 7 0.63 11.42 5.06
N GLU A 8 1.44 12.35 5.53
CA GLU A 8 1.04 13.73 5.87
C GLU A 8 0.39 14.43 4.66
N GLY A 9 0.96 14.27 3.46
CA GLY A 9 0.36 14.78 2.23
C GLY A 9 -0.99 14.15 1.88
N ILE A 10 -1.20 12.88 2.22
CA ILE A 10 -2.51 12.20 2.06
C ILE A 10 -3.50 12.72 3.10
N LEU A 11 -3.09 12.83 4.37
CA LEU A 11 -3.93 13.34 5.46
C LEU A 11 -4.38 14.79 5.19
N SER A 12 -3.51 15.61 4.63
CA SER A 12 -3.81 16.98 4.19
C SER A 12 -4.83 17.05 3.04
N SER A 13 -4.94 16.01 2.22
CA SER A 13 -5.84 16.00 1.05
C SER A 13 -7.31 15.76 1.38
N GLY A 14 -7.64 15.36 2.62
CA GLY A 14 -9.00 15.02 3.07
C GLY A 14 -9.55 13.70 2.52
N ASP A 15 -9.02 13.19 1.41
CA ASP A 15 -9.35 11.89 0.83
C ASP A 15 -8.34 10.81 1.26
N ILE A 16 -8.61 10.30 2.47
CA ILE A 16 -7.74 9.39 3.21
C ILE A 16 -8.08 7.95 2.84
N SER A 17 -7.12 7.25 2.24
CA SER A 17 -7.27 5.86 1.81
C SER A 17 -5.95 5.10 1.89
N ALA A 18 -5.99 3.89 2.43
CA ALA A 18 -4.84 2.98 2.45
C ALA A 18 -4.34 2.68 1.02
N ILE A 19 -5.26 2.56 0.05
CA ILE A 19 -4.91 2.33 -1.36
C ILE A 19 -4.06 3.48 -1.91
N ARG A 20 -4.39 4.73 -1.56
CA ARG A 20 -3.64 5.90 -2.02
C ARG A 20 -2.21 5.87 -1.47
N PHE A 21 -2.05 5.47 -0.22
CA PHE A 21 -0.73 5.27 0.38
C PHE A 21 0.04 4.17 -0.35
N PHE A 22 -0.52 2.97 -0.48
CA PHE A 22 0.14 1.83 -1.13
C PHE A 22 0.53 2.13 -2.58
N LYS A 23 -0.38 2.79 -3.32
CA LYS A 23 -0.14 3.17 -4.72
C LYS A 23 0.95 4.21 -4.86
N LYS A 24 0.93 5.28 -4.06
CA LYS A 24 1.97 6.34 -4.14
C LYS A 24 3.32 5.86 -3.64
N ALA A 25 3.33 4.91 -2.69
CA ALA A 25 4.52 4.24 -2.20
C ALA A 25 5.05 3.15 -3.15
N GLU A 26 4.35 2.89 -4.26
CA GLU A 26 4.73 1.95 -5.32
C GLU A 26 4.94 0.51 -4.85
N PHE A 27 4.20 0.08 -3.82
CA PHE A 27 4.28 -1.31 -3.34
C PHE A 27 3.73 -2.30 -4.37
N THR A 28 4.44 -3.42 -4.50
CA THR A 28 4.01 -4.56 -5.31
C THR A 28 3.20 -5.55 -4.47
N PHE A 29 2.51 -6.51 -5.12
CA PHE A 29 1.69 -7.49 -4.41
C PHE A 29 2.51 -8.32 -3.41
N SER A 30 3.74 -8.73 -3.76
CA SER A 30 4.63 -9.48 -2.87
C SER A 30 5.03 -8.71 -1.61
N GLN A 31 4.88 -7.37 -1.62
CA GLN A 31 5.21 -6.48 -0.52
C GLN A 31 3.98 -6.04 0.28
N LYS A 32 2.83 -6.71 0.12
CA LYS A 32 1.60 -6.34 0.83
C LYS A 32 1.78 -6.18 2.34
N GLU A 33 2.39 -7.16 3.00
CA GLU A 33 2.63 -7.10 4.45
C GLU A 33 3.58 -5.97 4.84
N GLU A 34 4.59 -5.71 4.01
CA GLU A 34 5.53 -4.61 4.21
C GLU A 34 4.85 -3.25 4.04
N ALA A 35 3.94 -3.14 3.08
CA ALA A 35 3.12 -1.95 2.85
C ALA A 35 2.23 -1.63 4.06
N GLU A 36 1.59 -2.64 4.63
CA GLU A 36 0.76 -2.52 5.84
C GLU A 36 1.62 -2.09 7.04
N LYS A 37 2.77 -2.73 7.25
CA LYS A 37 3.73 -2.34 8.30
C LYS A 37 4.25 -0.92 8.12
N ALA A 38 4.56 -0.50 6.89
CA ALA A 38 5.05 0.83 6.58
C ALA A 38 3.98 1.90 6.88
N LEU A 39 2.73 1.65 6.50
CA LEU A 39 1.61 2.53 6.82
C LEU A 39 1.39 2.64 8.33
N PHE A 40 1.42 1.51 9.05
CA PHE A 40 1.26 1.50 10.50
C PHE A 40 2.35 2.32 11.20
N LYS A 41 3.63 2.08 10.88
CA LYS A 41 4.75 2.85 11.42
C LYS A 41 4.66 4.35 11.10
N ALA A 42 4.26 4.69 9.87
CA ALA A 42 4.08 6.08 9.49
C ALA A 42 2.98 6.76 10.32
N LEU A 43 1.87 6.06 10.60
CA LEU A 43 0.83 6.54 11.51
C LEU A 43 1.37 6.75 12.93
N GLU A 44 2.12 5.81 13.49
CA GLU A 44 2.72 5.96 14.84
C GLU A 44 3.62 7.21 14.92
N ILE A 45 4.45 7.43 13.89
CA ILE A 45 5.32 8.61 13.85
C ILE A 45 4.50 9.90 13.76
N VAL A 46 3.48 9.96 12.89
CA VAL A 46 2.59 11.14 12.81
C VAL A 46 1.89 11.40 14.15
N ILE A 47 1.45 10.36 14.85
CA ILE A 47 0.84 10.47 16.18
C ILE A 47 1.84 11.08 17.18
N SER A 48 3.10 10.62 17.15
CA SER A 48 4.14 11.09 18.07
C SER A 48 4.55 12.56 17.87
N LYS A 49 4.34 13.10 16.66
CA LYS A 49 4.58 14.52 16.36
C LYS A 49 3.54 15.47 16.98
N ASP A 50 2.39 14.93 17.39
CA ASP A 50 1.28 15.63 18.03
C ASP A 50 0.84 16.91 17.27
N ASP A 51 0.81 16.82 15.94
CA ASP A 51 0.42 17.92 15.05
C ASP A 51 -1.06 17.86 14.63
N ILE A 52 -1.43 18.70 13.66
CA ILE A 52 -2.79 18.76 13.09
C ILE A 52 -3.32 17.43 12.55
N HIS A 53 -2.43 16.50 12.20
CA HIS A 53 -2.76 15.18 11.66
C HIS A 53 -2.83 14.10 12.73
N ALA A 54 -2.29 14.34 13.93
CA ALA A 54 -2.20 13.34 15.00
C ALA A 54 -3.57 12.78 15.42
N ILE A 55 -4.61 13.61 15.52
CA ILE A 55 -5.98 13.16 15.87
C ILE A 55 -6.51 12.18 14.81
N THR A 56 -6.35 12.50 13.54
CA THR A 56 -6.78 11.66 12.43
C THR A 56 -5.97 10.36 12.38
N ALA A 57 -4.65 10.45 12.58
CA ALA A 57 -3.78 9.29 12.64
C ALA A 57 -4.15 8.35 13.81
N LYS A 58 -4.46 8.89 15.01
CA LYS A 58 -4.97 8.13 16.17
C LYS A 58 -6.27 7.38 15.81
N ARG A 59 -7.20 8.02 15.10
CA ARG A 59 -8.45 7.35 14.69
C ARG A 59 -8.21 6.20 13.72
N LEU A 60 -7.30 6.39 12.76
CA LEU A 60 -6.96 5.39 11.76
C LEU A 60 -6.23 4.20 12.39
N ILE A 61 -5.26 4.45 13.28
CA ILE A 61 -4.49 3.38 13.93
C ILE A 61 -5.38 2.54 14.86
N SER A 62 -6.32 3.16 15.59
CA SER A 62 -7.26 2.43 16.47
C SER A 62 -8.24 1.54 15.71
N ASN A 63 -8.42 1.77 14.40
CA ASN A 63 -9.27 0.96 13.53
C ASN A 63 -8.46 0.38 12.36
N PHE A 64 -7.15 0.16 12.56
CA PHE A 64 -6.23 -0.13 11.47
C PHE A 64 -6.64 -1.35 10.66
N ASP A 65 -6.94 -2.47 11.33
CA ASP A 65 -7.38 -3.70 10.66
C ASP A 65 -8.60 -3.46 9.80
N LYS A 66 -9.59 -2.73 10.30
CA LYS A 66 -10.80 -2.37 9.53
C LYS A 66 -10.47 -1.45 8.36
N PHE A 67 -9.52 -0.54 8.53
CA PHE A 67 -9.09 0.39 7.49
C PHE A 67 -8.38 -0.32 6.33
N ILE A 68 -7.52 -1.30 6.62
CA ILE A 68 -6.80 -2.07 5.59
C ILE A 68 -7.58 -3.29 5.05
N SER A 69 -8.60 -3.76 5.76
CA SER A 69 -9.41 -4.93 5.34
C SER A 69 -10.65 -4.57 4.51
N THR A 70 -10.84 -3.29 4.16
CA THR A 70 -11.98 -2.88 3.32
C THR A 70 -12.00 -3.61 1.97
N PHE A 71 -13.20 -3.85 1.43
CA PHE A 71 -13.37 -4.51 0.13
C PHE A 71 -12.56 -3.85 -0.99
N SER A 72 -12.46 -2.53 -0.99
CA SER A 72 -11.68 -1.79 -1.98
C SER A 72 -10.18 -2.06 -1.87
N VAL A 73 -9.62 -2.16 -0.65
CA VAL A 73 -8.21 -2.52 -0.43
C VAL A 73 -7.95 -3.96 -0.84
N GLN A 74 -8.86 -4.89 -0.52
CA GLN A 74 -8.76 -6.28 -0.99
C GLN A 74 -8.77 -6.37 -2.52
N GLN A 75 -9.70 -5.67 -3.18
CA GLN A 75 -9.77 -5.60 -4.64
C GLN A 75 -8.50 -5.00 -5.26
N TYR A 76 -7.92 -3.99 -4.62
CA TYR A 76 -6.65 -3.40 -5.06
C TYR A 76 -5.52 -4.44 -5.05
N TRP A 77 -5.34 -5.17 -3.94
CA TRP A 77 -4.32 -6.21 -3.85
C TRP A 77 -4.56 -7.35 -4.84
N ASN A 78 -5.81 -7.80 -4.99
CA ASN A 78 -6.15 -8.85 -5.96
C ASN A 78 -5.79 -8.45 -7.40
N ARG A 79 -6.03 -7.19 -7.78
CA ARG A 79 -5.63 -6.67 -9.11
C ARG A 79 -4.11 -6.68 -9.30
N LEU A 80 -3.35 -6.34 -8.25
CA LEU A 80 -1.89 -6.42 -8.32
C LEU A 80 -1.41 -7.86 -8.42
N ASN A 81 -2.04 -8.80 -7.71
CA ASN A 81 -1.70 -10.23 -7.83
C ASN A 81 -1.91 -10.74 -9.26
N VAL A 82 -3.11 -10.52 -9.82
CA VAL A 82 -3.43 -10.94 -11.19
C VAL A 82 -2.45 -10.34 -12.20
N ARG A 83 -2.03 -9.09 -12.00
CA ARG A 83 -1.04 -8.45 -12.87
C ARG A 83 0.33 -9.13 -12.75
N ALA A 84 0.78 -9.41 -11.52
CA ALA A 84 2.04 -10.11 -11.28
C ALA A 84 2.05 -11.51 -11.90
N GLU A 85 0.98 -12.28 -11.70
CA GLU A 85 0.82 -13.63 -12.29
C GLU A 85 0.86 -13.60 -13.82
N LYS A 86 0.15 -12.65 -14.44
CA LYS A 86 0.18 -12.46 -15.90
C LYS A 86 1.59 -12.15 -16.40
N THR A 87 2.31 -11.24 -15.75
CA THR A 87 3.69 -10.92 -16.12
C THR A 87 4.60 -12.14 -16.00
N THR A 88 4.54 -12.88 -14.90
CA THR A 88 5.32 -14.11 -14.70
C THR A 88 5.03 -15.13 -15.80
N THR A 89 3.75 -15.32 -16.15
CA THR A 89 3.32 -16.26 -17.18
C THR A 89 3.85 -15.87 -18.56
N SER A 90 3.71 -14.60 -18.93
CA SER A 90 4.22 -14.09 -20.21
C SER A 90 5.75 -14.21 -20.30
N THR A 91 6.47 -13.89 -19.22
CA THR A 91 7.93 -14.07 -19.16
C THR A 91 8.33 -15.54 -19.32
N ALA A 92 7.63 -16.46 -18.67
CA ALA A 92 7.91 -17.89 -18.82
C ALA A 92 7.68 -18.39 -20.24
N GLN A 93 6.63 -17.92 -20.92
CA GLN A 93 6.36 -18.26 -22.32
C GLN A 93 7.45 -17.77 -23.27
N ILE A 94 7.93 -16.53 -23.08
CA ILE A 94 9.03 -15.97 -23.88
C ILE A 94 10.30 -16.81 -23.70
N ILE A 95 10.68 -17.15 -22.46
CA ILE A 95 11.86 -17.96 -22.17
C ILE A 95 11.76 -19.36 -22.80
N LEU A 96 10.56 -19.96 -22.85
CA LEU A 96 10.35 -21.25 -23.51
C LEU A 96 10.56 -21.14 -25.02
N GLN A 97 10.03 -20.10 -25.66
CA GLN A 97 10.22 -19.86 -27.09
C GLN A 97 11.70 -19.67 -27.44
N GLU A 98 12.44 -18.90 -26.66
CA GLU A 98 13.89 -18.69 -26.88
C GLU A 98 14.75 -19.95 -26.70
N LYS A 99 14.25 -20.97 -25.98
CA LYS A 99 14.96 -22.25 -25.77
C LYS A 99 14.65 -23.28 -26.85
N GLU A 100 13.58 -23.08 -27.61
CA GLU A 100 13.18 -23.94 -28.72
C GLU A 100 13.82 -23.50 -30.07
N GLU A 101 14.43 -22.31 -30.10
CA GLU A 101 15.32 -21.82 -31.18
C GLU A 101 16.79 -22.25 -30.98
#